data_AF-A0A5R2MW10-F1
#
_entry.id   AF-A0A5R2MW10-F1
#
_cell.length_a   1.000
_cell.length_b   1.000
_cell.length_c   1.000
_cell.angle_alpha   90.00
_cell.angle_beta   90.00
_cell.angle_gamma   90.00
#
_symmetry.space_group_name_H-M   'P 1'
#
loop_
_entity.id
_entity.type
_entity.pdbx_description
1 polymer ?
#
loop_
_entity_poly.entity_id
_entity_poly.type
_entity_poly.pdbx_seq_one_letter_code
_entity_poly.pdbx_strand_id
1 'polypeptide(L)'
;SPAMALVENAGLFAPVDADTLAQVPQDYQAASGKWVGVAARSTVFAYNTTKLKADQLPKSMLDLADPSWKGRWAASPSGADFQAIVSALLQLKGEAATADWLKAMKENF
;
A
#
# COMPACT_ATOMS: atom_id res chain seq x y z
N SER A 1 7.04 4.38 3.66
CA SER A 1 6.64 3.32 4.61
C SER A 1 6.03 3.97 5.84
N PRO A 2 4.76 3.71 6.20
CA PRO A 2 4.13 4.31 7.38
C PRO A 2 4.89 4.03 8.69
N ALA A 3 5.40 2.81 8.86
CA ALA A 3 6.17 2.43 10.05
C ALA A 3 7.49 3.21 10.17
N MET A 4 8.22 3.39 9.07
CA MET A 4 9.46 4.18 9.08
C MET A 4 9.18 5.65 9.38
N ALA A 5 8.13 6.22 8.77
CA ALA A 5 7.73 7.60 9.03
C ALA A 5 7.35 7.83 10.51
N LEU A 6 6.69 6.86 11.15
CA LEU A 6 6.35 6.93 12.57
C LEU A 6 7.59 7.03 13.46
N VAL A 7 8.60 6.18 13.23
CA VAL A 7 9.84 6.16 14.02
C VAL A 7 10.69 7.41 13.76
N GLU A 8 10.71 7.88 12.51
CA GLU A 8 11.37 9.13 12.14
C GLU A 8 10.74 10.34 12.82
N ASN A 9 9.41 10.45 12.81
CA ASN A 9 8.68 11.53 13.49
C ASN A 9 8.91 11.54 15.01
N ALA A 10 9.19 10.37 15.60
CA ALA A 10 9.57 10.26 17.00
C ALA A 10 11.06 10.62 17.27
N GLY A 11 11.84 10.94 16.22
CA GLY A 11 13.24 11.33 16.34
C GLY A 11 14.19 10.19 16.73
N LEU A 12 13.80 8.94 16.48
CA LEU A 12 14.50 7.76 17.01
C LEU A 12 15.58 7.20 16.08
N PHE A 13 15.79 7.80 14.90
CA PHE A 13 16.82 7.35 13.95
C PHE A 13 18.13 8.15 14.06
N ALA A 14 19.24 7.40 14.02
CA ALA A 14 20.54 7.94 13.63
C ALA A 14 20.55 8.28 12.12
N PRO A 15 21.40 9.22 11.65
CA PRO A 15 21.58 9.42 10.22
C PRO A 15 22.16 8.16 9.54
N VAL A 16 21.79 7.94 8.28
CA VAL A 16 22.39 6.90 7.44
C VAL A 16 23.67 7.46 6.80
N ASP A 17 24.74 6.67 6.75
CA ASP A 17 25.99 7.05 6.10
C ASP A 17 25.79 7.35 4.62
N ALA A 18 26.49 8.36 4.09
CA ALA A 18 26.37 8.79 2.70
C ALA A 18 26.67 7.66 1.70
N ASP A 19 27.68 6.83 1.99
CA ASP A 19 28.07 5.69 1.15
C ASP A 19 27.00 4.59 1.14
N THR A 20 26.19 4.49 2.20
CA THR A 20 25.05 3.56 2.24
C THR A 20 23.88 4.11 1.43
N LEU A 21 23.58 5.41 1.56
CA LEU A 21 22.54 6.05 0.74
C LEU A 21 22.87 5.96 -0.76
N ALA A 22 24.13 6.14 -1.14
CA ALA A 22 24.58 6.08 -2.52
C ALA A 22 24.38 4.71 -3.20
N GLN A 23 24.16 3.63 -2.43
CA GLN A 23 23.88 2.30 -2.97
C GLN A 23 22.42 2.12 -3.44
N VAL A 24 21.53 3.04 -3.08
CA VAL A 24 20.09 2.90 -3.30
C VAL A 24 19.59 4.03 -4.21
N PRO A 25 18.77 3.76 -5.24
CA PRO A 25 18.18 4.81 -6.07
C PRO A 25 17.43 5.85 -5.24
N GLN A 26 17.49 7.12 -5.65
CA GLN A 26 16.95 8.26 -4.89
C GLN A 26 15.46 8.09 -4.54
N ASP A 27 14.67 7.49 -5.43
CA ASP A 27 13.23 7.24 -5.22
C ASP A 27 12.92 6.29 -4.05
N TYR A 28 13.91 5.52 -3.59
CA TYR A 28 13.81 4.60 -2.46
C TYR A 28 14.57 5.08 -1.22
N GLN A 29 15.09 6.31 -1.24
CA GLN A 29 15.69 6.96 -0.08
C GLN A 29 14.67 7.87 0.62
N ALA A 30 14.74 7.96 1.95
CA ALA A 30 14.03 9.01 2.65
C ALA A 30 14.66 10.37 2.34
N ALA A 31 13.85 11.39 2.07
CA ALA A 31 14.35 12.74 1.79
C ALA A 31 15.18 13.34 2.94
N SER A 32 15.00 12.86 4.17
CA SER A 32 15.75 13.26 5.35
C SER A 32 17.12 12.57 5.51
N GLY A 33 17.40 11.51 4.74
CA GLY A 33 18.58 10.66 4.92
C GLY A 33 18.59 9.88 6.24
N LYS A 34 17.48 9.82 6.98
CA LYS A 34 17.38 9.11 8.28
C LYS A 34 17.08 7.63 8.16
N TRP A 35 16.62 7.19 6.99
CA TRP A 35 16.44 5.78 6.67
C TRP A 35 16.47 5.57 5.14
N VAL A 36 16.67 4.32 4.73
CA VAL A 36 16.76 3.94 3.32
C VAL A 36 15.98 2.66 3.05
N GLY A 37 15.37 2.54 1.86
CA GLY A 37 14.72 1.32 1.42
C GLY A 37 15.72 0.18 1.24
N VAL A 38 15.43 -0.97 1.83
CA VAL A 38 16.26 -2.19 1.71
C VAL A 38 15.67 -3.21 0.74
N ALA A 39 14.38 -3.10 0.45
CA ALA A 39 13.65 -3.93 -0.48
C ALA A 39 12.36 -3.22 -0.93
N ALA A 40 11.81 -3.63 -2.07
CA ALA A 40 10.53 -3.20 -2.58
C ALA A 40 9.62 -4.39 -2.84
N ARG A 41 8.30 -4.16 -2.81
CA ARG A 41 7.26 -5.15 -3.09
C ARG A 41 6.15 -4.52 -3.91
N SER A 42 5.57 -5.29 -4.82
CA SER A 42 4.47 -4.83 -5.68
C SER A 42 3.12 -5.28 -5.11
N THR A 43 2.15 -4.37 -5.11
CA THR A 43 0.75 -4.71 -4.82
C THR A 43 0.16 -5.45 -6.01
N VAL A 44 -0.45 -6.62 -5.75
CA VAL A 44 -1.07 -7.45 -6.77
C VAL A 44 -2.46 -7.91 -6.34
N PHE A 45 -3.31 -8.24 -7.31
CA PHE A 45 -4.54 -8.97 -7.08
C PHE A 45 -4.30 -10.46 -7.38
N ALA A 46 -3.98 -11.22 -6.33
CA ALA A 46 -3.85 -12.68 -6.46
C ALA A 46 -5.24 -13.30 -6.66
N TYR A 47 -5.39 -14.17 -7.65
CA TYR A 47 -6.69 -14.74 -8.00
C TYR A 47 -6.59 -16.21 -8.40
N ASN A 48 -7.71 -16.93 -8.23
CA ASN A 48 -7.84 -18.30 -8.67
C ASN A 48 -8.32 -18.34 -10.14
N THR A 49 -7.45 -18.78 -11.05
CA THR A 49 -7.67 -18.82 -12.51
C THR A 49 -8.77 -19.78 -12.96
N THR A 50 -9.20 -20.70 -12.09
CA THR A 50 -10.36 -21.58 -12.33
C THR A 50 -11.70 -20.89 -12.05
N LYS A 51 -11.71 -19.90 -11.14
CA LYS A 51 -12.92 -19.17 -10.72
C LYS A 51 -13.07 -17.80 -11.38
N LEU A 52 -11.97 -17.19 -11.82
CA LEU A 52 -11.96 -15.84 -12.40
C LEU A 52 -10.98 -15.81 -13.59
N LYS A 53 -11.43 -15.26 -14.72
CA LYS A 53 -10.60 -15.09 -15.92
C LYS A 53 -9.90 -13.73 -15.91
N ALA A 54 -8.78 -13.63 -16.63
CA ALA A 54 -7.91 -12.45 -16.59
C ALA A 54 -8.59 -11.18 -17.13
N ASP A 55 -9.46 -11.32 -18.13
CA ASP A 55 -10.28 -10.25 -18.69
C ASP A 55 -11.30 -9.69 -17.69
N GLN A 56 -11.74 -10.52 -16.74
CA GLN A 56 -12.68 -10.19 -15.66
C GLN A 56 -12.02 -9.58 -14.41
N LEU A 57 -10.69 -9.47 -14.37
CA LEU A 57 -9.98 -8.83 -13.26
C LEU A 57 -10.34 -7.34 -13.15
N PRO A 58 -10.37 -6.79 -11.92
CA PRO A 58 -10.58 -5.37 -11.72
C PRO A 58 -9.44 -4.61 -12.41
N LYS A 59 -9.77 -3.51 -13.09
CA LYS A 59 -8.77 -2.67 -13.78
C LYS A 59 -8.12 -1.70 -12.80
N SER A 60 -8.79 -1.43 -11.69
CA SER A 60 -8.33 -0.61 -10.58
C SER A 60 -8.68 -1.26 -9.25
N MET A 61 -7.87 -1.01 -8.21
CA MET A 61 -8.25 -1.34 -6.84
C MET A 61 -9.56 -0.65 -6.43
N LEU A 62 -9.87 0.52 -7.03
CA LEU A 62 -11.13 1.22 -6.80
C LEU A 62 -12.35 0.42 -7.25
N ASP A 63 -12.21 -0.44 -8.26
CA ASP A 63 -13.31 -1.25 -8.78
C ASP A 63 -13.81 -2.27 -7.73
N LEU A 64 -12.96 -2.65 -6.75
CA LEU A 64 -13.34 -3.56 -5.66
C LEU A 64 -14.42 -2.98 -4.72
N ALA A 65 -14.68 -1.67 -4.82
CA ALA A 65 -15.80 -1.02 -4.13
C ALA A 65 -17.16 -1.28 -4.82
N ASP A 66 -17.17 -1.72 -6.08
CA ASP A 66 -18.41 -2.01 -6.80
C ASP A 66 -19.13 -3.22 -6.17
N PRO A 67 -20.47 -3.17 -5.96
CA PRO A 67 -21.22 -4.27 -5.35
C PRO A 67 -21.09 -5.62 -6.07
N SER A 68 -20.75 -5.63 -7.35
CA SER A 68 -20.46 -6.87 -8.09
C SER A 68 -19.25 -7.63 -7.56
N TRP A 69 -18.39 -7.01 -6.74
CA TRP A 69 -17.26 -7.65 -6.05
C TRP A 69 -17.59 -8.18 -4.65
N LYS A 70 -18.82 -8.01 -4.16
CA LYS A 70 -19.22 -8.50 -2.83
C LYS A 70 -19.02 -10.01 -2.68
N GLY A 71 -18.27 -10.41 -1.65
CA GLY A 71 -17.92 -11.80 -1.35
C GLY A 71 -16.95 -12.44 -2.34
N ARG A 72 -16.27 -11.66 -3.19
CA ARG A 72 -15.41 -12.18 -4.28
C ARG A 72 -13.93 -11.86 -4.11
N TRP A 73 -13.54 -11.15 -3.06
CA TRP A 73 -12.14 -10.83 -2.79
C TRP A 73 -11.87 -10.81 -1.29
N ALA A 74 -10.60 -10.87 -0.92
CA ALA A 74 -10.15 -10.85 0.46
C ALA A 74 -8.82 -10.08 0.56
N ALA A 75 -8.49 -9.67 1.78
CA ALA A 75 -7.25 -9.04 2.17
C ALA A 75 -6.97 -9.32 3.65
N SER A 76 -5.90 -8.78 4.22
CA SER A 76 -5.60 -8.86 5.65
C SER A 76 -5.61 -7.46 6.26
N PRO A 77 -6.76 -6.93 6.73
CA PRO A 77 -6.91 -5.51 7.07
C PRO A 77 -6.09 -5.06 8.28
N SER A 78 -5.81 -5.98 9.20
CA SER A 78 -4.98 -5.71 10.39
C SER A 78 -3.48 -5.69 10.10
N GLY A 79 -3.05 -6.19 8.93
CA GLY A 79 -1.63 -6.27 8.58
C GLY A 79 -1.07 -4.92 8.10
N ALA A 80 0.13 -4.59 8.56
CA ALA A 80 0.88 -3.39 8.12
C ALA A 80 1.05 -3.33 6.59
N ASP A 81 1.11 -4.50 5.95
CA ASP A 81 1.20 -4.63 4.50
C ASP A 81 -0.01 -4.04 3.77
N PHE A 82 -1.23 -4.36 4.23
CA PHE A 82 -2.44 -3.83 3.63
C PHE A 82 -2.68 -2.38 4.03
N GLN A 83 -2.35 -2.01 5.27
CA GLN A 83 -2.42 -0.62 5.72
C GLN A 83 -1.49 0.30 4.91
N ALA A 84 -0.32 -0.18 4.48
CA ALA A 84 0.54 0.58 3.57
C ALA A 84 -0.10 0.81 2.19
N ILE A 85 -0.86 -0.17 1.66
CA ILE A 85 -1.62 -0.02 0.41
C ILE A 85 -2.70 1.05 0.60
N VAL A 86 -3.42 1.02 1.72
CA VAL A 86 -4.43 2.04 2.06
C VAL A 86 -3.80 3.43 2.23
N SER A 87 -2.61 3.54 2.82
CA SER A 87 -1.89 4.83 2.89
C SER A 87 -1.51 5.38 1.52
N ALA A 88 -1.18 4.51 0.56
CA ALA A 88 -0.92 4.94 -0.81
C ALA A 88 -2.20 5.40 -1.50
N LEU A 89 -3.33 4.71 -1.26
CA LEU A 89 -4.63 5.17 -1.72
C LEU A 89 -4.97 6.55 -1.18
N LEU A 90 -4.75 6.77 0.13
CA LEU A 90 -4.93 8.07 0.78
C LEU A 90 -4.08 9.16 0.14
N GLN A 91 -2.80 8.90 -0.07
CA GLN A 91 -1.89 9.87 -0.70
C GLN A 91 -2.30 10.21 -2.15
N LEU A 92 -2.78 9.22 -2.91
CA LEU A 92 -3.08 9.37 -4.33
C LEU A 92 -4.49 9.87 -4.63
N LYS A 93 -5.46 9.60 -3.74
CA LYS A 93 -6.89 9.87 -3.98
C LYS A 93 -7.51 10.78 -2.93
N GLY A 94 -6.82 11.07 -1.83
CA GLY A 94 -7.32 11.90 -0.75
C GLY A 94 -8.23 11.16 0.24
N GLU A 95 -8.53 11.84 1.34
CA GLU A 95 -9.21 11.26 2.50
C GLU A 95 -10.65 10.81 2.18
N ALA A 96 -11.44 11.67 1.54
CA ALA A 96 -12.84 11.37 1.23
C ALA A 96 -12.97 10.10 0.37
N ALA A 97 -12.25 10.04 -0.75
CA ALA A 97 -12.28 8.88 -1.64
C ALA A 97 -11.79 7.59 -0.95
N THR A 98 -10.78 7.70 -0.10
CA THR A 98 -10.25 6.55 0.66
C THR A 98 -11.24 6.07 1.70
N ALA A 99 -11.88 6.99 2.43
CA ALA A 99 -12.88 6.66 3.45
C ALA A 99 -14.09 5.96 2.81
N ASP A 100 -14.57 6.45 1.66
CA ASP A 100 -15.68 5.84 0.95
C ASP A 100 -15.31 4.47 0.37
N TRP A 101 -14.09 4.32 -0.16
CA TRP A 101 -13.58 3.02 -0.59
C TRP A 101 -13.49 2.01 0.56
N LEU A 102 -13.03 2.44 1.75
CA LEU A 102 -12.98 1.58 2.94
C LEU A 102 -14.37 1.18 3.45
N LYS A 103 -15.37 2.07 3.38
CA LYS A 103 -16.77 1.72 3.68
C LYS A 103 -17.28 0.66 2.71
N ALA A 104 -17.05 0.85 1.40
CA ALA A 104 -17.45 -0.12 0.39
C ALA A 104 -16.71 -1.46 0.55
N MET A 105 -15.41 -1.43 0.88
CA MET A 105 -14.66 -2.61 1.27
C MET A 105 -15.36 -3.34 2.42
N LYS A 106 -15.75 -2.64 3.49
CA LYS A 106 -16.43 -3.28 4.62
C LYS A 106 -17.73 -4.00 4.23
N GLU A 107 -18.46 -3.49 3.23
CA GLU A 107 -19.70 -4.10 2.72
C GLU A 107 -19.47 -5.25 1.73
N ASN A 108 -18.33 -5.24 1.03
CA ASN A 108 -17.98 -6.19 -0.01
C ASN A 108 -17.07 -7.34 0.47
N PHE A 109 -16.36 -7.15 1.59
CA PHE A 109 -15.40 -8.08 2.16
C PHE A 109 -16.05 -9.28 2.87
#